data_AF-A0A7C3GCJ2-F1
#
_entry.id   AF-A0A7C3GCJ2-F1
#
_cell.length_a   1.000
_cell.length_b   1.000
_cell.length_c   1.000
_cell.angle_alpha   90.00
_cell.angle_beta   90.00
_cell.angle_gamma   90.00
#
_symmetry.space_group_name_H-M   'P 1'
#
loop_
_entity.id
_entity.type
_entity.pdbx_description
1 polymer ?
#
loop_
_entity_poly.entity_id
_entity_poly.type
_entity_poly.pdbx_seq_one_letter_code
_entity_poly.pdbx_strand_id
1 'polypeptide(L)'
;MITFQGSQIRFILSRMMQSTVMEIKIPPRSLAFLRFVLEGFGHLALPVTLSGREGRVRFLISPGEEERFRRLLEDLLPWLR
;
A
#
# COMPACT_ATOMS: atom_id res chain seq x y z
N MET A 1 -6.00 -11.36 9.70
CA MET A 1 -6.93 -10.24 9.44
C MET A 1 -6.81 -9.28 10.60
N ILE A 2 -6.09 -8.18 10.42
CA ILE A 2 -5.87 -7.19 11.47
C ILE A 2 -6.53 -5.90 10.98
N THR A 3 -7.55 -5.45 11.71
CA THR A 3 -8.31 -4.23 11.42
C THR A 3 -7.79 -3.14 12.35
N PHE A 4 -7.08 -2.15 11.83
CA PHE A 4 -6.64 -0.99 12.62
C PHE A 4 -7.57 0.20 12.37
N GLN A 5 -7.95 0.89 13.45
CA GLN A 5 -9.04 1.86 13.50
C GLN A 5 -8.98 2.95 12.41
N GLY A 6 -10.16 3.26 11.84
CA GLY A 6 -10.41 4.45 11.02
C GLY A 6 -10.21 4.30 9.51
N SER A 7 -9.41 3.33 9.06
CA SER A 7 -9.22 3.00 7.64
C SER A 7 -9.41 1.50 7.44
N GLN A 8 -10.34 1.08 6.57
CA GLN A 8 -10.48 -0.33 6.23
C GLN A 8 -9.30 -0.77 5.34
N ILE A 9 -8.20 -1.17 5.99
CA ILE A 9 -7.06 -1.81 5.35
C ILE A 9 -7.37 -3.31 5.29
N ARG A 10 -7.56 -3.85 4.08
CA ARG A 10 -7.87 -5.28 3.88
C ARG A 10 -6.68 -5.97 3.23
N PHE A 11 -5.85 -6.61 4.05
CA PHE A 11 -4.74 -7.45 3.59
C PHE A 11 -5.28 -8.68 2.84
N ILE A 12 -5.21 -8.66 1.51
CA ILE A 12 -5.41 -9.84 0.66
C ILE A 12 -4.04 -10.22 0.12
N LEU A 13 -3.38 -11.17 0.80
CA LEU A 13 -2.10 -11.72 0.36
C LEU A 13 -2.38 -12.83 -0.66
N SER A 14 -2.12 -12.55 -1.94
CA SER A 14 -2.09 -13.57 -2.98
C SER A 14 -0.70 -13.57 -3.62
N ARG A 15 -0.10 -14.75 -3.75
CA ARG A 15 1.19 -14.95 -4.43
C ARG A 15 0.90 -15.08 -5.92
N MET A 16 1.23 -14.07 -6.72
CA MET A 16 1.28 -14.16 -8.18
C MET A 16 2.72 -13.97 -8.62
N MET A 17 3.31 -14.99 -9.23
CA MET A 17 4.70 -15.05 -9.73
C MET A 17 5.67 -14.15 -8.93
N GLN A 18 6.17 -14.70 -7.81
CA GLN A 18 7.16 -14.13 -6.88
C GLN A 18 6.77 -12.86 -6.09
N SER A 19 5.81 -12.04 -6.54
CA SER A 19 5.41 -10.82 -5.83
C SER A 19 4.30 -11.05 -4.80
N THR A 20 4.31 -10.24 -3.74
CA THR A 20 3.26 -10.22 -2.71
C THR A 20 2.30 -9.07 -3.03
N VAL A 21 1.00 -9.37 -3.08
CA VAL A 21 -0.04 -8.36 -3.34
C VAL A 21 -0.64 -7.87 -2.02
N MET A 22 -0.90 -6.56 -1.93
CA MET A 22 -1.65 -5.98 -0.81
C MET A 22 -2.62 -4.91 -1.33
N GLU A 23 -3.85 -4.88 -0.81
CA GLU A 23 -4.82 -3.83 -1.12
C GLU A 23 -5.15 -2.99 0.11
N ILE A 24 -5.23 -1.68 -0.06
CA ILE A 24 -5.65 -0.75 1.00
C ILE A 24 -6.67 0.23 0.47
N LYS A 25 -7.41 0.82 1.40
CA LYS A 25 -8.23 1.99 1.17
C LYS A 25 -7.66 3.15 1.98
N ILE A 26 -7.37 4.26 1.31
CA ILE A 26 -6.92 5.53 1.91
C ILE A 26 -7.79 6.68 1.41
N PRO A 27 -7.73 7.86 2.01
CA PRO A 27 -8.39 9.04 1.46
C PRO A 27 -7.88 9.34 0.03
N PRO A 28 -8.77 9.68 -0.92
CA PRO A 28 -8.36 10.01 -2.30
C PRO A 28 -7.27 11.08 -2.39
N ARG A 29 -7.31 12.09 -1.50
CA ARG A 29 -6.29 13.16 -1.42
C ARG A 29 -4.88 12.65 -1.11
N SER A 30 -4.78 11.51 -0.44
CA SER A 30 -3.51 10.93 0.01
C SER A 30 -2.87 10.01 -1.03
N LEU A 31 -3.57 9.71 -2.14
CA LEU A 31 -3.06 8.85 -3.22
C LEU A 31 -1.78 9.41 -3.86
N ALA A 32 -1.78 10.71 -4.18
CA ALA A 32 -0.64 11.36 -4.81
C ALA A 32 0.59 11.38 -3.89
N PHE A 33 0.37 11.66 -2.59
CA PHE A 33 1.41 11.61 -1.57
C PHE A 33 2.02 10.20 -1.47
N LEU A 34 1.18 9.17 -1.32
CA LEU A 34 1.67 7.80 -1.18
C LEU A 34 2.45 7.34 -2.42
N ARG A 35 1.97 7.69 -3.61
CA ARG A 35 2.67 7.40 -4.87
C ARG A 35 4.04 8.08 -4.92
N PHE A 36 4.10 9.36 -4.59
CA PHE A 36 5.35 10.12 -4.57
C PHE A 36 6.39 9.52 -3.61
N VAL A 37 5.95 9.15 -2.40
CA VAL A 37 6.83 8.49 -1.42
C VAL A 37 7.37 7.18 -1.98
N LEU A 38 6.50 6.30 -2.50
CA LEU A 38 6.91 4.99 -3.00
C LEU A 38 7.85 5.08 -4.21
N GLU A 39 7.65 6.06 -5.10
CA GLU A 39 8.57 6.31 -6.22
C GLU A 39 10.01 6.62 -5.72
N GLY A 40 10.14 7.28 -4.57
CA GLY A 40 11.43 7.54 -3.92
C GLY A 40 12.14 6.30 -3.36
N PHE A 41 11.41 5.22 -3.05
CA PHE A 41 11.98 3.95 -2.58
C PHE A 41 12.38 2.99 -3.71
N GLY A 42 12.14 3.37 -4.96
CA GLY A 42 12.51 2.58 -6.13
C GLY A 42 11.74 1.26 -6.22
N HIS A 43 12.44 0.13 -6.15
CA HIS A 43 11.89 -1.21 -6.41
C HIS A 43 11.14 -1.82 -5.22
N LEU A 44 10.76 -1.04 -4.20
CA LEU A 44 10.12 -1.59 -3.00
C LEU A 44 8.73 -2.18 -3.28
N ALA A 45 7.87 -1.41 -3.92
CA ALA A 45 6.54 -1.85 -4.34
C ALA A 45 5.99 -0.94 -5.45
N LEU A 46 5.22 -1.51 -6.36
CA LEU A 46 4.50 -0.76 -7.40
C LEU A 46 3.06 -0.46 -6.94
N PRO A 47 2.67 0.81 -6.77
CA PRO A 47 1.29 1.17 -6.51
C PRO A 47 0.45 1.14 -7.80
N VAL A 48 -0.68 0.45 -7.76
CA VAL A 48 -1.71 0.38 -8.81
C VAL A 48 -3.01 0.96 -8.25
N THR A 49 -3.43 2.11 -8.76
CA THR A 49 -4.72 2.70 -8.37
C THR A 49 -5.87 1.89 -8.96
N LEU A 50 -6.66 1.25 -8.09
CA LEU A 50 -7.86 0.51 -8.48
C LEU A 50 -9.07 1.43 -8.63
N SER A 51 -9.17 2.46 -7.77
CA SER A 51 -10.19 3.51 -7.86
C SER A 51 -9.68 4.79 -7.21
N GLY A 52 -9.50 5.83 -8.02
CA GLY A 52 -9.09 7.15 -7.51
C GLY A 52 -10.16 7.80 -6.64
N ARG A 53 -11.44 7.64 -7.01
CA ARG A 53 -12.59 8.21 -6.27
C ARG A 53 -12.77 7.57 -4.90
N GLU A 54 -12.57 6.26 -4.79
CA GLU A 54 -12.74 5.53 -3.52
C GLU A 54 -11.43 5.43 -2.72
N GLY A 55 -10.32 5.87 -3.30
CA GLY A 55 -9.00 5.77 -2.69
C GLY A 55 -8.51 4.33 -2.53
N ARG A 56 -8.86 3.46 -3.47
CA ARG A 56 -8.43 2.05 -3.48
C ARG A 56 -7.14 1.89 -4.25
N VAL A 57 -6.13 1.33 -3.60
CA VAL A 57 -4.81 1.04 -4.18
C VAL A 57 -4.43 -0.40 -3.90
N ARG A 58 -3.83 -1.03 -4.91
CA ARG A 58 -3.12 -2.30 -4.80
C ARG A 58 -1.62 -2.04 -4.87
N PHE A 59 -0.85 -2.69 -4.03
CA PHE A 59 0.61 -2.73 -4.12
C PHE A 59 1.05 -4.08 -4.62
N LEU A 60 1.96 -4.06 -5.58
CA LEU A 60 2.74 -5.23 -5.99
C LEU A 60 4.09 -5.09 -5.30
N ILE A 61 4.28 -5.81 -4.20
CA ILE A 61 5.47 -5.73 -3.36
C ILE A 61 6.53 -6.65 -3.97
N SER A 62 7.76 -6.15 -4.07
CA SER A 62 8.86 -6.93 -4.61
C SER A 62 9.17 -8.14 -3.74
N PRO A 63 9.63 -9.26 -4.35
CA PRO A 63 9.92 -10.48 -3.60
C PRO A 63 10.96 -10.23 -2.50
N GLY A 64 10.64 -10.58 -1.24
CA GLY A 64 11.56 -10.43 -0.10
C GLY A 64 11.52 -9.06 0.59
N GLU A 65 10.76 -8.10 0.05
CA GLU A 65 10.66 -6.74 0.59
C GLU A 65 9.43 -6.54 1.50
N GLU A 66 8.64 -7.59 1.78
CA GLU A 66 7.36 -7.49 2.48
C GLU A 66 7.47 -6.81 3.85
N GLU A 67 8.48 -7.18 4.63
CA GLU A 67 8.70 -6.65 5.96
C GLU A 67 9.14 -5.18 5.92
N ARG A 68 9.99 -4.81 4.96
CA ARG A 68 10.44 -3.43 4.78
C ARG A 68 9.29 -2.55 4.29
N PHE A 69 8.49 -3.05 3.36
CA PHE A 69 7.29 -2.36 2.89
C PHE A 69 6.26 -2.18 4.02
N ARG A 70 6.08 -3.20 4.87
CA ARG A 70 5.20 -3.12 6.05
C ARG A 70 5.62 -2.00 7.00
N ARG A 71 6.91 -1.93 7.34
CA ARG A 71 7.46 -0.87 8.21
C ARG A 71 7.29 0.51 7.61
N LEU A 72 7.58 0.67 6.31
CA LEU A 72 7.35 1.92 5.62
C LEU A 72 5.87 2.34 5.72
N LEU A 73 4.95 1.41 5.48
CA LEU A 73 3.53 1.72 5.56
C LEU A 73 3.12 2.16 6.97
N GLU A 74 3.64 1.48 8.01
CA GLU A 74 3.44 1.85 9.42
C GLU A 74 3.93 3.26 9.71
N ASP A 75 5.11 3.64 9.22
CA ASP A 75 5.65 5.00 9.36
C ASP A 75 4.81 6.05 8.62
N LEU A 76 4.18 5.67 7.50
CA LEU A 76 3.32 6.54 6.70
C LEU A 76 1.89 6.66 7.21
N LEU A 77 1.39 5.70 8.00
CA LEU A 77 0.01 5.67 8.49
C LEU A 77 -0.49 7.01 9.09
N PRO A 78 0.29 7.75 9.90
CA PRO A 78 -0.13 9.04 10.44
C PRO A 78 -0.46 10.09 9.37
N TRP A 79 0.15 9.97 8.19
CA TRP A 79 0.05 10.91 7.06
C TRP A 79 -1.07 10.53 6.07
N LEU A 80 -1.58 9.30 6.13
CA LEU A 80 -2.60 8.76 5.23
C LEU A 80 -4.05 8.99 5.71
N ARG A 81 -4.29 10.05 6.49
CA ARG A 81 -5.57 10.38 7.13
C ARG A 81 -6.46 11.34 6.35
#